data_AF-A0A1L7D6S8-F1
#
_entry.id   AF-A0A1L7D6S8-F1
#
_cell.length_a   1.000
_cell.length_b   1.000
_cell.length_c   1.000
_cell.angle_alpha   90.00
_cell.angle_beta   90.00
_cell.angle_gamma   90.00
#
_symmetry.space_group_name_H-M   'P 1'
#
loop_
_entity.id
_entity.type
_entity.pdbx_description
1 polymer ?
#
loop_
_entity_poly.entity_id
_entity_poly.type
_entity_poly.pdbx_seq_one_letter_code
_entity_poly.pdbx_strand_id
1 'polypeptide(L)'
;MVIDIDQPGTEGGHPSNLAPSVKKVLAQLVDAHIGPSWAGINPQSGKAQLIWLIDPVYADESGKSRHMDLLAATSRTLGQLLDHDPNFAHRFSRNPFYTGKSPTAYRWYFQHKNVVHLGIFLRQLRDMAGLDQHEKTPQRFDSGRDLINAAKARREQAEAFKALAQDVESELGDRLDKYDQELIDGVRVLWITPPTTNAHGEHVPGTAARDETAFRHALKTGHRLRQSGQRLKDAPIIDAYEHAYKIAQAHGAAGRAEDMPPAADRLTMARRVRGYVTTSTSPVYKAHSTSEKATSSERKALATLGRRGGKKTAERLKTDPNGDYAQAQRQKLAEANKRRKLAGNETRARVLAVYAAELAQTGKALTGAAIGRELGITRKTANAHLRALRVVGLID
;
A
#
# COMPACT_ATOMS: atom_id res chain seq x y z
N MET A 1 -0.29 1.71 22.44
CA MET A 1 -0.06 2.70 21.38
C MET A 1 0.90 3.75 21.89
N VAL A 2 1.83 4.23 21.06
CA VAL A 2 2.88 5.17 21.44
C VAL A 2 2.84 6.38 20.51
N ILE A 3 2.95 7.59 21.06
CA ILE A 3 3.08 8.85 20.32
C ILE A 3 4.32 9.56 20.81
N ASP A 4 5.24 9.88 19.89
CA ASP A 4 6.37 10.75 20.15
C ASP A 4 5.95 12.22 20.00
N ILE A 5 6.44 13.07 20.89
CA ILE A 5 6.24 14.50 20.89
C ILE A 5 7.60 15.15 20.72
N ASP A 6 7.86 15.63 19.51
CA ASP A 6 9.12 16.25 19.13
C ASP A 6 9.19 17.75 19.44
N GLN A 7 8.07 18.34 19.85
CA GLN A 7 8.06 19.74 20.28
C GLN A 7 8.95 19.93 21.51
N PRO A 8 9.98 20.79 21.42
CA PRO A 8 10.84 21.06 22.55
C PRO A 8 10.04 21.81 23.62
N GLY A 9 10.24 21.40 24.86
CA GLY A 9 9.70 22.07 26.04
C GLY A 9 10.80 22.82 26.77
N THR A 10 10.78 22.76 28.09
CA THR A 10 11.85 23.25 28.96
C THR A 10 12.62 22.10 29.61
N GLU A 11 13.76 22.40 30.20
CA GLU A 11 14.54 21.41 30.96
C GLU A 11 13.87 21.06 32.29
N GLY A 12 14.07 19.81 32.74
CA GLY A 12 13.62 19.34 34.07
C GLY A 12 12.88 18.00 34.04
N GLY A 13 12.36 17.61 32.87
CA GLY A 13 11.78 16.29 32.66
C GLY A 13 10.50 16.04 33.45
N HIS A 14 9.78 17.08 33.85
CA HIS A 14 8.49 17.04 34.53
C HIS A 14 7.35 17.39 33.55
N PRO A 15 6.08 16.98 33.75
CA PRO A 15 4.97 17.37 32.87
C PRO A 15 4.80 18.88 32.68
N SER A 16 5.17 19.68 33.67
CA SER A 16 5.21 21.15 33.54
C SER A 16 6.21 21.65 32.50
N ASN A 17 7.23 20.85 32.20
CA ASN A 17 8.28 21.14 31.23
C ASN A 17 7.90 20.81 29.78
N LEU A 18 6.72 20.23 29.53
CA LEU A 18 6.22 20.07 28.17
C LEU A 18 5.96 21.43 27.51
N ALA A 19 6.01 21.46 26.18
CA ALA A 19 5.62 22.63 25.40
C ALA A 19 4.21 23.13 25.80
N PRO A 20 3.97 24.46 25.89
CA PRO A 20 2.67 25.00 26.31
C PRO A 20 1.49 24.50 25.48
N SER A 21 1.66 24.39 24.16
CA SER A 21 0.71 23.80 23.21
C SER A 21 0.33 22.37 23.61
N VAL A 22 1.35 21.52 23.83
CA VAL A 22 1.20 20.12 24.22
C VAL A 22 0.50 20.00 25.57
N LYS A 23 0.86 20.83 26.56
CA LYS A 23 0.20 20.82 27.89
C LYS A 23 -1.28 21.12 27.79
N LYS A 24 -1.67 22.09 26.97
CA LYS A 24 -3.07 22.45 26.76
C LYS A 24 -3.88 21.28 26.20
N VAL A 25 -3.35 20.62 25.17
CA VAL A 25 -4.01 19.46 24.55
C VAL A 25 -4.06 18.27 25.52
N LEU A 26 -2.98 18.01 26.26
CA LEU A 26 -2.95 16.96 27.27
C LEU A 26 -3.95 17.19 28.40
N ALA A 27 -4.09 18.43 28.88
CA ALA A 27 -5.11 18.77 29.87
C ALA A 27 -6.51 18.46 29.34
N GLN A 28 -6.81 18.85 28.10
CA GLN A 28 -8.10 18.52 27.47
C GLN A 28 -8.33 17.01 27.34
N LEU A 29 -7.30 16.23 27.00
CA LEU A 29 -7.39 14.77 26.91
C LEU A 29 -7.64 14.13 28.28
N VAL A 30 -7.02 14.65 29.33
CA VAL A 30 -7.22 14.20 30.72
C VAL A 30 -8.63 14.56 31.19
N ASP A 31 -9.11 15.78 30.94
CA ASP A 31 -10.47 16.22 31.27
C ASP A 31 -11.53 15.36 30.54
N ALA A 32 -11.24 14.97 29.30
CA ALA A 32 -12.05 14.03 28.53
C ALA A 32 -11.88 12.55 28.94
N HIS A 33 -11.11 12.26 30.00
CA HIS A 33 -10.84 10.92 30.53
C HIS A 33 -10.19 9.96 29.52
N ILE A 34 -9.45 10.51 28.56
CA ILE A 34 -8.74 9.79 27.49
C ILE A 34 -7.25 10.13 27.42
N GLY A 35 -6.70 10.60 28.54
CA GLY A 35 -5.28 10.88 28.69
C GLY A 35 -4.39 9.65 28.51
N PRO A 36 -3.06 9.85 28.37
CA PRO A 36 -2.12 8.75 28.24
C PRO A 36 -1.99 7.98 29.56
N SER A 37 -1.78 6.67 29.47
CA SER A 37 -1.47 5.81 30.61
C SER A 37 -0.09 6.12 31.21
N TRP A 38 0.86 6.50 30.37
CA TRP A 38 2.20 6.94 30.78
C TRP A 38 2.68 8.12 29.94
N ALA A 39 3.40 9.04 30.58
CA ALA A 39 4.09 10.15 29.93
C ALA A 39 5.59 10.10 30.29
N GLY A 40 6.44 9.91 29.29
CA GLY A 40 7.90 9.96 29.42
C GLY A 40 8.42 11.29 28.91
N ILE A 41 9.25 11.99 29.69
CA ILE A 41 9.71 13.34 29.33
C ILE A 41 11.22 13.39 29.40
N ASN A 42 11.84 13.87 28.32
CA ASN A 42 13.27 14.07 28.24
C ASN A 42 13.68 15.23 29.17
N PRO A 43 14.57 15.00 30.15
CA PRO A 43 14.97 16.04 31.09
C PRO A 43 15.77 17.18 30.46
N GLN A 44 16.40 16.98 29.30
CA GLN A 44 17.22 17.98 28.62
C GLN A 44 16.46 18.79 27.56
N SER A 45 15.46 18.20 26.90
CA SER A 45 14.79 18.88 25.78
C SER A 45 13.30 19.17 26.04
N GLY A 46 12.71 18.62 27.10
CA GLY A 46 11.27 18.68 27.34
C GLY A 46 10.42 17.93 26.29
N LYS A 47 11.04 17.32 25.27
CA LYS A 47 10.39 16.39 24.34
C LYS A 47 9.83 15.20 25.10
N ALA A 48 8.79 14.58 24.57
CA ALA A 48 8.08 13.55 25.30
C ALA A 48 7.71 12.35 24.45
N GLN A 49 7.34 11.27 25.13
CA GLN A 49 6.73 10.09 24.55
C GLN A 49 5.55 9.70 25.43
N LEU A 50 4.39 9.52 24.81
CA LEU A 50 3.15 9.22 25.49
C LEU A 50 2.70 7.81 25.12
N ILE A 51 2.22 7.05 26.11
CA ILE A 51 1.76 5.68 25.92
C ILE A 51 0.32 5.55 26.36
N TRP A 52 -0.52 5.01 25.47
CA TRP A 52 -1.87 4.56 25.79
C TRP A 52 -1.90 3.03 25.79
N LEU A 53 -2.48 2.46 26.84
CA LEU A 53 -2.93 1.07 26.81
C LEU A 53 -4.18 0.98 25.93
N ILE A 54 -4.15 0.13 24.92
CA ILE A 54 -5.25 -0.06 23.96
C ILE A 54 -5.56 -1.54 23.85
N ASP A 55 -6.75 -1.88 23.34
CA ASP A 55 -7.06 -3.26 23.00
C ASP A 55 -6.03 -3.84 22.03
N PRO A 56 -5.77 -5.16 22.09
CA PRO A 56 -4.93 -5.81 21.10
C PRO A 56 -5.52 -5.65 19.70
N VAL A 57 -4.67 -5.21 18.77
CA VAL A 57 -5.02 -5.01 17.37
C VAL A 57 -4.40 -6.14 16.55
N TYR A 58 -5.26 -6.93 15.91
CA TYR A 58 -4.84 -8.05 15.09
C TYR A 58 -4.81 -7.68 13.61
N ALA A 59 -3.84 -8.24 12.88
CA ALA A 59 -3.70 -8.12 11.44
C ALA A 59 -3.89 -9.50 10.78
N ASP A 60 -4.28 -9.51 9.50
CA ASP A 60 -4.23 -10.71 8.68
C ASP A 60 -2.80 -11.07 8.28
N GLU A 61 -2.62 -12.18 7.56
CA GLU A 61 -1.31 -12.66 7.06
C GLU A 61 -0.56 -11.61 6.22
N SER A 62 -1.27 -10.63 5.64
CA SER A 62 -0.67 -9.54 4.88
C SER A 62 -0.30 -8.32 5.73
N GLY A 63 -0.47 -8.42 7.06
CA GLY A 63 -0.26 -7.32 8.00
C GLY A 63 -1.37 -6.28 7.97
N LYS A 64 -2.55 -6.59 7.41
CA LYS A 64 -3.65 -5.64 7.22
C LYS A 64 -4.92 -6.09 7.94
N SER A 65 -5.70 -5.15 8.43
CA SER A 65 -7.05 -5.41 8.90
C SER A 65 -7.79 -4.09 9.07
N ARG A 66 -9.12 -4.15 9.20
CA ARG A 66 -9.90 -2.96 9.56
C ARG A 66 -9.48 -2.36 10.92
N HIS A 67 -8.98 -3.20 11.83
CA HIS A 67 -8.50 -2.74 13.13
C HIS A 67 -7.13 -2.08 13.03
N MET A 68 -6.26 -2.52 12.10
CA MET A 68 -5.02 -1.83 11.75
C MET A 68 -5.30 -0.48 11.09
N ASP A 69 -6.30 -0.40 10.21
CA ASP A 69 -6.73 0.88 9.60
C ASP A 69 -7.26 1.84 10.68
N LEU A 70 -8.03 1.32 11.64
CA LEU A 70 -8.54 2.10 12.78
C LEU A 70 -7.39 2.59 13.67
N LEU A 71 -6.44 1.72 14.02
CA LEU A 71 -5.24 2.10 14.78
C LEU A 71 -4.47 3.22 14.07
N ALA A 72 -4.22 3.08 12.77
CA ALA A 72 -3.51 4.08 11.98
C ALA A 72 -4.25 5.43 11.93
N ALA A 73 -5.58 5.40 11.79
CA ALA A 73 -6.40 6.61 11.85
C ALA A 73 -6.35 7.27 13.23
N THR A 74 -6.50 6.50 14.30
CA THR A 74 -6.41 6.99 15.69
C THR A 74 -5.03 7.59 15.98
N SER A 75 -3.94 6.91 15.62
CA SER A 75 -2.59 7.43 15.82
C SER A 75 -2.37 8.73 15.06
N ARG A 76 -2.86 8.83 13.81
CA ARG A 76 -2.73 10.06 13.00
C ARG A 76 -3.50 11.23 13.60
N THR A 77 -4.78 11.04 13.95
CA THR A 77 -5.61 12.10 14.53
C THR A 77 -5.07 12.56 15.88
N LEU A 78 -4.69 11.61 16.75
CA LEU A 78 -4.10 11.93 18.06
C LEU A 78 -2.79 12.69 17.91
N GLY A 79 -1.94 12.26 16.99
CA GLY A 79 -0.68 12.91 16.75
C GLY A 79 -0.84 14.30 16.11
N GLN A 80 -1.82 14.51 15.22
CA GLN A 80 -2.15 15.84 14.71
C GLN A 80 -2.60 16.80 15.82
N LEU A 81 -3.42 16.32 16.76
CA LEU A 81 -3.83 17.10 17.94
C LEU A 81 -2.64 17.51 18.81
N LEU A 82 -1.68 16.60 18.98
CA LEU A 82 -0.46 16.84 19.74
C LEU A 82 0.65 17.49 18.90
N ASP A 83 0.33 17.81 17.64
CA ASP A 83 1.22 18.42 16.66
C ASP A 83 2.60 17.72 16.61
N HIS A 84 2.55 16.38 16.55
CA HIS A 84 3.69 15.50 16.28
C HIS A 84 4.04 15.54 14.79
N ASP A 85 5.30 15.24 14.45
CA ASP A 85 5.69 15.00 13.06
C ASP A 85 5.38 13.53 12.68
N PRO A 86 4.39 13.26 11.81
CA PRO A 86 4.05 11.91 11.40
C PRO A 86 5.15 11.21 10.58
N ASN A 87 6.14 11.95 10.05
CA ASN A 87 7.28 11.41 9.32
C ASN A 87 8.46 11.05 10.24
N PHE A 88 8.53 11.63 11.45
CA PHE A 88 9.62 11.45 12.40
C PHE A 88 9.26 10.60 13.63
N ALA A 89 7.97 10.28 13.82
CA ALA A 89 7.51 9.42 14.91
C ALA A 89 8.16 8.03 14.85
N HIS A 90 8.98 7.69 15.84
CA HIS A 90 9.79 6.48 15.82
C HIS A 90 8.98 5.20 16.09
N ARG A 91 7.70 5.30 16.46
CA ARG A 91 6.73 4.19 16.76
C ARG A 91 7.18 3.14 17.76
N PHE A 92 8.43 3.20 18.21
CA PHE A 92 9.03 2.36 19.23
C PHE A 92 8.94 3.04 20.59
N SER A 93 8.45 2.28 21.57
CA SER A 93 8.46 2.74 22.95
C SER A 93 9.89 2.76 23.48
N ARG A 94 10.32 3.88 24.06
CA ARG A 94 11.39 3.88 25.05
C ARG A 94 10.90 3.12 26.29
N ASN A 95 11.82 2.51 27.03
CA ASN A 95 11.48 1.66 28.17
C ASN A 95 11.05 2.49 29.40
N PRO A 96 9.79 2.39 29.87
CA PRO A 96 9.33 3.10 31.07
C PRO A 96 9.98 2.63 32.37
N PHE A 97 10.56 1.43 32.37
CA PHE A 97 11.19 0.79 33.53
C PHE A 97 12.72 0.88 33.50
N TYR A 98 13.28 1.75 32.66
CA TYR A 98 14.72 1.95 32.61
C TYR A 98 15.23 2.57 33.92
N THR A 99 16.18 1.90 34.58
CA THR A 99 16.78 2.30 35.86
C THR A 99 18.24 2.74 35.75
N GLY A 100 18.79 2.82 34.54
CA GLY A 100 20.17 3.24 34.32
C GLY A 100 20.38 4.75 34.50
N LYS A 101 21.64 5.17 34.44
CA LYS A 101 22.06 6.55 34.77
C LYS A 101 22.17 7.50 33.57
N SER A 102 21.60 7.14 32.41
CA SER A 102 21.70 7.99 31.22
C SER A 102 21.05 9.36 31.49
N PRO A 103 21.76 10.49 31.28
CA PRO A 103 21.20 11.82 31.52
C PRO A 103 20.10 12.19 30.51
N THR A 104 20.00 11.47 29.39
CA THR A 104 18.94 11.62 28.38
C THR A 104 17.77 10.67 28.60
N ALA A 105 17.82 9.82 29.64
CA ALA A 105 16.74 8.90 29.95
C ALA A 105 15.46 9.67 30.27
N TYR A 106 14.37 9.24 29.64
CA TYR A 106 13.06 9.85 29.85
C TYR A 106 12.62 9.59 31.29
N ARG A 107 12.11 10.63 31.95
CA ARG A 107 11.44 10.51 33.25
C ARG A 107 10.00 10.12 33.00
N TRP A 108 9.61 8.95 33.48
CA TRP A 108 8.31 8.36 33.22
C TRP A 108 7.32 8.60 34.36
N TYR A 109 6.13 9.06 34.00
CA TYR A 109 5.03 9.33 34.91
C TYR A 109 3.86 8.43 34.56
N PHE A 110 3.57 7.50 35.47
CA PHE A 110 2.37 6.68 35.41
C PHE A 110 1.13 7.52 35.73
N GLN A 111 0.07 7.38 34.93
CA GLN A 111 -1.21 8.07 35.13
C GLN A 111 -2.31 7.10 35.52
N HIS A 112 -2.55 6.05 34.72
CA HIS A 112 -3.62 5.08 34.95
C HIS A 112 -3.41 3.76 34.17
N LYS A 113 -4.21 2.74 34.51
CA LYS A 113 -4.19 1.41 33.85
C LYS A 113 -5.32 1.19 32.85
N ASN A 114 -6.14 2.20 32.59
CA ASN A 114 -7.31 2.07 31.72
C ASN A 114 -6.88 1.67 30.30
N VAL A 115 -7.52 0.62 29.78
CA VAL A 115 -7.37 0.18 28.40
C VAL A 115 -8.41 0.90 27.56
N VAL A 116 -7.95 1.54 26.50
CA VAL A 116 -8.77 2.40 25.65
C VAL A 116 -9.25 1.64 24.41
N HIS A 117 -10.57 1.64 24.20
CA HIS A 117 -11.19 1.11 22.98
C HIS A 117 -11.01 2.08 21.81
N LEU A 118 -10.25 1.66 20.78
CA LEU A 118 -9.84 2.53 19.67
C LEU A 118 -10.99 3.24 18.93
N GLY A 119 -12.15 2.59 18.80
CA GLY A 119 -13.30 3.16 18.08
C GLY A 119 -13.98 4.30 18.85
N ILE A 120 -14.12 4.16 20.17
CA ILE A 120 -14.66 5.21 21.04
C ILE A 120 -13.64 6.35 21.12
N PHE A 121 -12.36 5.99 21.29
CA PHE A 121 -11.28 6.96 21.39
C PHE A 121 -11.14 7.84 20.16
N LEU A 122 -11.15 7.25 18.95
CA LEU A 122 -11.10 8.03 17.72
C LEU A 122 -12.27 9.01 17.59
N ARG A 123 -13.46 8.62 18.07
CA ARG A 123 -14.62 9.52 18.07
C ARG A 123 -14.39 10.72 18.97
N GLN A 124 -14.00 10.48 20.22
CA GLN A 124 -13.73 11.55 21.18
C GLN A 124 -12.59 12.47 20.72
N LEU A 125 -11.55 11.91 20.10
CA LEU A 125 -10.46 12.71 19.51
C LEU A 125 -10.94 13.58 18.36
N ARG A 126 -11.83 13.09 17.50
CA ARG A 126 -12.40 13.90 16.41
C ARG A 126 -13.26 15.03 16.94
N ASP A 127 -14.08 14.74 17.95
CA ASP A 127 -14.91 15.76 18.61
C ASP A 127 -14.03 16.88 19.20
N MET A 128 -12.95 16.51 19.88
CA MET A 128 -11.98 17.46 20.40
C MET A 128 -11.27 18.27 19.31
N ALA A 129 -10.96 17.64 18.18
CA ALA A 129 -10.30 18.28 17.05
C ALA A 129 -11.25 19.14 16.19
N GLY A 130 -12.55 19.18 16.50
CA GLY A 130 -13.56 19.81 15.66
C GLY A 130 -13.65 19.17 14.26
N LEU A 131 -13.22 17.92 14.14
CA LEU A 131 -13.29 17.17 12.90
C LEU A 131 -14.67 16.56 12.80
N ASP A 132 -15.29 16.66 11.62
CA ASP A 132 -16.55 15.98 11.35
C ASP A 132 -16.42 14.52 11.75
N GLN A 133 -17.30 14.08 12.66
CA GLN A 133 -17.50 12.66 12.83
C GLN A 133 -17.86 12.11 11.46
N HIS A 134 -17.30 10.96 11.11
CA HIS A 134 -17.75 10.24 9.93
C HIS A 134 -19.14 9.68 10.27
N GLU A 135 -20.14 10.56 10.32
CA GLU A 135 -21.52 10.19 10.27
C GLU A 135 -21.70 9.53 8.92
N LYS A 136 -21.83 8.20 8.93
CA LYS A 136 -22.59 7.56 7.88
C LYS A 136 -23.99 8.14 8.00
N THR A 137 -24.27 9.23 7.31
CA THR A 137 -25.65 9.52 6.96
C THR A 137 -26.12 8.27 6.23
N PRO A 138 -27.04 7.46 6.80
CA PRO A 138 -27.51 6.29 6.08
C PRO A 138 -28.17 6.84 4.83
N GLN A 139 -27.51 6.65 3.68
CA GLN A 139 -28.06 7.07 2.41
C GLN A 139 -29.30 6.22 2.17
N ARG A 140 -30.44 6.80 2.54
CA ARG A 140 -31.75 6.27 2.20
C ARG A 140 -31.95 6.61 0.74
N PHE A 141 -31.94 5.58 -0.09
CA PHE A 141 -32.38 5.70 -1.47
C PHE A 141 -33.85 5.29 -1.50
N ASP A 142 -34.70 6.16 -2.01
CA ASP A 142 -36.14 5.92 -2.08
C ASP A 142 -36.48 4.77 -3.03
N SER A 143 -35.58 4.43 -3.96
CA SER A 143 -35.69 3.26 -4.82
C SER A 143 -34.35 2.66 -5.25
N GLY A 144 -34.39 1.41 -5.75
CA GLY A 144 -33.21 0.75 -6.32
C GLY A 144 -32.69 1.41 -7.61
N ARG A 145 -33.49 2.23 -8.29
CA ARG A 145 -33.04 3.04 -9.43
C ARG A 145 -32.19 4.22 -8.97
N ASP A 146 -32.58 4.85 -7.88
CA ASP A 146 -31.85 5.99 -7.31
C ASP A 146 -30.48 5.55 -6.79
N LEU A 147 -30.41 4.35 -6.21
CA LEU A 147 -29.14 3.72 -5.85
C LEU A 147 -28.21 3.50 -7.07
N ILE A 148 -28.75 3.04 -8.20
CA ILE A 148 -27.95 2.82 -9.43
C ILE A 148 -27.48 4.14 -10.03
N ASN A 149 -28.34 5.16 -10.05
CA ASN A 149 -27.99 6.48 -10.59
C ASN A 149 -26.96 7.19 -9.70
N ALA A 150 -27.11 7.12 -8.37
CA ALA A 150 -26.12 7.64 -7.44
C ALA A 150 -24.77 6.90 -7.56
N ALA A 151 -24.78 5.59 -7.78
CA ALA A 151 -23.56 4.81 -8.01
C ALA A 151 -22.87 5.21 -9.33
N LYS A 152 -23.64 5.48 -10.40
CA LYS A 152 -23.08 6.00 -11.66
C LYS A 152 -22.50 7.40 -11.50
N ALA A 153 -23.23 8.32 -10.87
CA ALA A 153 -22.77 9.68 -10.63
C ALA A 153 -21.48 9.70 -9.79
N ARG A 154 -21.36 8.85 -8.76
CA ARG A 154 -20.13 8.71 -7.97
C ARG A 154 -18.96 8.16 -8.78
N ARG A 155 -19.24 7.21 -9.66
CA ARG A 155 -18.22 6.68 -10.56
C ARG A 155 -17.71 7.76 -11.49
N GLU A 156 -18.61 8.55 -12.09
CA GLU A 156 -18.27 9.68 -12.95
C GLU A 156 -17.49 10.76 -12.19
N GLN A 157 -17.91 11.11 -10.97
CA GLN A 157 -17.18 12.04 -10.10
C GLN A 157 -15.78 11.51 -9.73
N ALA A 158 -15.64 10.22 -9.43
CA ALA A 158 -14.35 9.62 -9.12
C ALA A 158 -13.45 9.52 -10.36
N GLU A 159 -14.00 9.26 -11.55
CA GLU A 159 -13.28 9.28 -12.82
C GLU A 159 -12.84 10.72 -13.17
N ALA A 160 -13.70 11.72 -12.97
CA ALA A 160 -13.37 13.14 -13.16
C ALA A 160 -12.33 13.65 -12.15
N PHE A 161 -12.45 13.29 -10.87
CA PHE A 161 -11.46 13.64 -9.85
C PHE A 161 -10.11 12.97 -10.13
N LYS A 162 -10.12 11.71 -10.58
CA LYS A 162 -8.91 11.01 -11.01
C LYS A 162 -8.25 11.69 -12.20
N ALA A 163 -9.04 12.14 -13.19
CA ALA A 163 -8.53 12.89 -14.32
C ALA A 163 -7.93 14.23 -13.89
N LEU A 164 -8.63 14.98 -13.03
CA LEU A 164 -8.14 16.26 -12.48
C LEU A 164 -6.85 16.07 -11.66
N ALA A 165 -6.77 15.04 -10.82
CA ALA A 165 -5.57 14.73 -10.04
C ALA A 165 -4.39 14.33 -10.93
N GLN A 166 -4.64 13.61 -12.03
CA GLN A 166 -3.62 13.29 -13.03
C GLN A 166 -3.15 14.54 -13.79
N ASP A 167 -4.04 15.47 -14.09
CA ASP A 167 -3.73 16.74 -14.77
C ASP A 167 -2.91 17.66 -13.85
N VAL A 168 -3.34 17.83 -12.59
CA VAL A 168 -2.63 18.59 -11.56
C VAL A 168 -1.25 17.99 -11.28
N GLU A 169 -1.10 16.66 -11.20
CA GLU A 169 0.23 16.06 -11.04
C GLU A 169 1.11 16.22 -12.28
N SER A 170 0.54 16.21 -13.48
CA SER A 170 1.26 16.50 -14.71
C SER A 170 1.75 17.97 -14.75
N GLU A 171 0.98 18.92 -14.23
CA GLU A 171 1.37 20.33 -14.17
C GLU A 171 2.33 20.67 -13.00
N LEU A 172 2.18 20.01 -11.85
CA LEU A 172 2.97 20.33 -10.64
C LEU A 172 4.19 19.44 -10.42
N GLY A 173 4.24 18.23 -10.98
CA GLY A 173 5.34 17.28 -10.78
C GLY A 173 6.71 17.81 -11.25
N ASP A 174 6.73 18.59 -12.33
CA ASP A 174 7.95 19.20 -12.87
C ASP A 174 8.41 20.44 -12.09
N ARG A 175 7.50 21.07 -11.31
CA ARG A 175 7.81 22.23 -10.47
C ARG A 175 8.20 21.83 -9.05
N LEU A 176 7.59 20.79 -8.47
CA LEU A 176 7.81 20.37 -7.08
C LEU A 176 9.16 19.70 -6.85
N ASP A 177 9.68 18.92 -7.81
CA ASP A 177 11.03 18.31 -7.71
C ASP A 177 12.14 19.38 -7.61
N LYS A 178 11.89 20.63 -8.02
CA LYS A 178 12.87 21.73 -7.88
C LYS A 178 12.90 22.35 -6.48
N TYR A 179 11.88 22.10 -5.66
CA TYR A 179 11.73 22.67 -4.31
C TYR A 179 11.85 21.61 -3.21
N ASP A 180 12.01 20.33 -3.55
CA ASP A 180 12.26 19.27 -2.58
C ASP A 180 13.73 19.36 -2.09
N GLN A 181 13.90 19.88 -0.87
CA GLN A 181 15.20 20.04 -0.21
C GLN A 181 15.94 18.70 0.03
N GLU A 182 15.27 17.56 -0.14
CA GLU A 182 15.87 16.22 -0.01
C GLU A 182 16.48 15.70 -1.34
N LEU A 183 16.27 16.39 -2.46
CA LEU A 183 16.85 16.03 -3.75
C LEU A 183 18.23 16.68 -3.91
N ILE A 184 19.25 15.84 -4.08
CA ILE A 184 20.60 16.26 -4.42
C ILE A 184 20.69 16.21 -5.95
N ASP A 185 20.85 17.36 -6.60
CA ASP A 185 20.88 17.51 -8.06
C ASP A 185 19.70 16.80 -8.77
N GLY A 186 18.51 16.89 -8.17
CA GLY A 186 17.27 16.27 -8.68
C GLY A 186 17.13 14.77 -8.41
N VAL A 187 18.07 14.17 -7.66
CA VAL A 187 18.07 12.74 -7.31
C VAL A 187 17.92 12.54 -5.80
N ARG A 188 17.01 11.65 -5.41
CA ARG A 188 16.81 11.27 -4.01
C ARG A 188 17.84 10.20 -3.62
N VAL A 189 18.95 10.61 -3.03
CA VAL A 189 20.02 9.70 -2.60
C VAL A 189 19.55 8.88 -1.40
N LEU A 190 19.60 7.56 -1.53
CA LEU A 190 19.33 6.64 -0.43
C LEU A 190 20.61 6.35 0.33
N TRP A 191 20.54 6.41 1.66
CA TRP A 191 21.69 6.18 2.53
C TRP A 191 21.60 4.80 3.18
N ILE A 192 22.67 4.01 3.05
CA ILE A 192 22.90 2.79 3.85
C ILE A 192 23.31 3.20 5.26
N THR A 193 24.19 4.19 5.35
CA THR A 193 24.58 4.85 6.59
C THR A 193 24.46 6.35 6.32
N PRO A 194 23.58 7.07 7.02
CA PRO A 194 23.42 8.50 6.78
C PRO A 194 24.71 9.25 7.17
N PRO A 195 25.00 10.39 6.52
CA PRO A 195 26.07 11.26 6.95
C PRO A 195 25.78 11.73 8.38
N THR A 196 26.81 11.75 9.22
CA THR A 196 26.69 12.16 10.62
C THR A 196 27.85 13.06 10.99
N THR A 197 27.74 13.75 12.12
CA THR A 197 28.85 14.55 12.67
C THR A 197 29.39 13.82 13.88
N ASN A 198 30.71 13.63 13.95
CA ASN A 198 31.32 12.98 15.12
C ASN A 198 31.31 13.92 16.35
N ALA A 199 31.68 13.40 17.52
CA ALA A 199 31.73 14.16 18.77
C ALA A 199 32.71 15.36 18.74
N HIS A 200 33.59 15.41 17.74
CA HIS A 200 34.57 16.49 17.51
C HIS A 200 34.08 17.53 16.50
N GLY A 201 32.83 17.42 16.02
CA GLY A 201 32.27 18.36 15.05
C GLY A 201 32.69 18.09 13.60
N GLU A 202 33.42 17.01 13.32
CA GLU A 202 33.85 16.66 11.98
C GLU A 202 32.74 15.90 11.22
N HIS A 203 32.58 16.24 9.95
CA HIS A 203 31.60 15.60 9.08
C HIS A 203 32.07 14.20 8.69
N VAL A 204 31.36 13.18 9.13
CA VAL A 204 31.55 11.78 8.71
C VAL A 204 30.70 11.54 7.47
N PRO A 205 31.32 11.33 6.29
CA PRO A 205 30.57 11.11 5.06
C PRO A 205 29.71 9.85 5.16
N GLY A 206 28.46 9.96 4.74
CA GLY A 206 27.54 8.83 4.70
C GLY A 206 27.90 7.83 3.60
N THR A 207 27.34 6.62 3.69
CA THR A 207 27.43 5.60 2.64
C THR A 207 26.11 5.53 1.88
N ALA A 208 26.12 5.83 0.59
CA ALA A 208 24.92 5.77 -0.25
C ALA A 208 24.66 4.37 -0.83
N ALA A 209 23.39 4.01 -0.97
CA ALA A 209 22.91 2.85 -1.73
C ALA A 209 22.86 3.23 -3.22
N ARG A 210 24.03 3.21 -3.88
CA ARG A 210 24.24 3.69 -5.26
C ARG A 210 23.28 3.05 -6.27
N ASP A 211 23.23 1.73 -6.29
CA ASP A 211 22.42 0.97 -7.27
C ASP A 211 20.92 1.14 -7.06
N GLU A 212 20.46 1.13 -5.80
CA GLU A 212 19.05 1.32 -5.46
C GLU A 212 18.59 2.76 -5.75
N THR A 213 19.45 3.75 -5.46
CA THR A 213 19.22 5.16 -5.82
C THR A 213 19.07 5.32 -7.32
N ALA A 214 20.02 4.76 -8.08
CA ALA A 214 20.04 4.80 -9.53
C ALA A 214 18.81 4.09 -10.14
N PHE A 215 18.46 2.92 -9.62
CA PHE A 215 17.32 2.13 -10.09
C PHE A 215 15.98 2.81 -9.81
N ARG A 216 15.78 3.40 -8.63
CA ARG A 216 14.55 4.14 -8.31
C ARG A 216 14.40 5.41 -9.15
N HIS A 217 15.50 6.12 -9.38
CA HIS A 217 15.49 7.29 -10.26
C HIS A 217 15.12 6.90 -11.70
N ALA A 218 15.71 5.81 -12.21
CA ALA A 218 15.36 5.26 -13.52
C ALA A 218 13.89 4.81 -13.63
N LEU A 219 13.32 4.22 -12.56
CA LEU A 219 11.88 3.90 -12.49
C LEU A 219 11.00 5.15 -12.51
N LYS A 220 11.34 6.19 -11.73
CA LYS A 220 10.63 7.47 -11.71
C LYS A 220 10.60 8.08 -13.11
N THR A 221 11.74 8.13 -13.79
CA THR A 221 11.84 8.62 -15.18
C THR A 221 11.05 7.74 -16.14
N GLY A 222 11.09 6.42 -15.99
CA GLY A 222 10.29 5.50 -16.81
C GLY A 222 8.78 5.75 -16.68
N HIS A 223 8.28 5.97 -15.46
CA HIS A 223 6.88 6.33 -15.22
C HIS A 223 6.51 7.69 -15.82
N ARG A 224 7.41 8.69 -15.72
CA ARG A 224 7.23 10.01 -16.34
C ARG A 224 7.16 9.93 -17.86
N LEU A 225 8.01 9.13 -18.49
CA LEU A 225 7.96 8.86 -19.94
C LEU A 225 6.63 8.20 -20.34
N ARG A 226 6.10 7.29 -19.51
CA ARG A 226 4.79 6.66 -19.75
C ARG A 226 3.64 7.67 -19.62
N GLN A 227 3.68 8.52 -18.60
CA GLN A 227 2.65 9.54 -18.34
C GLN A 227 2.60 10.61 -19.43
N SER A 228 3.76 11.06 -19.92
CA SER A 228 3.89 12.01 -21.03
C SER A 228 3.61 11.41 -22.42
N GLY A 229 3.22 10.13 -22.49
CA GLY A 229 2.92 9.44 -23.76
C GLY A 229 4.15 9.16 -24.63
N GLN A 230 5.37 9.37 -24.13
CA GLN A 230 6.59 9.12 -24.86
C GLN A 230 6.92 7.62 -24.92
N ARG A 231 7.63 7.19 -25.97
CA ARG A 231 8.05 5.78 -26.11
C ARG A 231 9.11 5.46 -25.05
N LEU A 232 8.87 4.42 -24.25
CA LEU A 232 9.85 3.86 -23.30
C LEU A 232 11.02 3.19 -24.05
N LYS A 233 11.99 4.02 -24.45
CA LYS A 233 13.28 3.58 -25.01
C LYS A 233 14.27 3.25 -23.87
N ASP A 234 15.24 2.39 -24.15
CA ASP A 234 16.26 2.00 -23.17
C ASP A 234 17.21 3.17 -22.84
N ALA A 235 17.60 3.98 -23.83
CA ALA A 235 18.59 5.06 -23.63
C ALA A 235 18.19 6.08 -22.53
N PRO A 236 16.99 6.69 -22.53
CA PRO A 236 16.62 7.62 -21.46
C PRO A 236 16.57 7.00 -20.06
N ILE A 237 16.31 5.70 -19.96
CA ILE A 237 16.28 4.96 -18.69
C ILE A 237 17.70 4.69 -18.20
N ILE A 238 18.61 4.36 -19.12
CA ILE A 238 20.04 4.17 -18.83
C ILE A 238 20.67 5.49 -18.42
N ASP A 239 20.41 6.58 -19.15
CA ASP A 239 20.95 7.90 -18.83
C ASP A 239 20.50 8.36 -17.44
N ALA A 240 19.22 8.15 -17.10
CA ALA A 240 18.68 8.45 -15.78
C ALA A 240 19.31 7.60 -14.66
N TYR A 241 19.63 6.34 -14.95
CA TYR A 241 20.34 5.46 -14.01
C TYR A 241 21.78 5.93 -13.79
N GLU A 242 22.53 6.17 -14.86
CA GLU A 242 23.93 6.60 -14.79
C GLU A 242 24.08 7.95 -14.08
N HIS A 243 23.18 8.90 -14.35
CA HIS A 243 23.13 10.20 -13.68
C HIS A 243 22.96 10.05 -12.16
N ALA A 244 21.97 9.27 -11.74
CA ALA A 244 21.68 9.06 -10.33
C ALA A 244 22.75 8.22 -9.61
N TYR A 245 23.38 7.28 -10.32
CA TYR A 245 24.52 6.54 -9.77
C TYR A 245 25.70 7.47 -9.49
N LYS A 246 26.04 8.36 -10.44
CA LYS A 246 27.15 9.33 -10.29
C LYS A 246 26.90 10.29 -9.14
N ILE A 247 25.67 10.78 -8.96
CA ILE A 247 25.31 11.63 -7.82
C ILE A 247 25.44 10.86 -6.50
N ALA A 248 24.90 9.63 -6.43
CA ALA A 248 25.05 8.80 -5.23
C ALA A 248 26.52 8.48 -4.91
N GLN A 249 27.36 8.29 -5.94
CA GLN A 249 28.79 8.09 -5.79
C GLN A 249 29.49 9.36 -5.28
N ALA A 250 29.21 10.53 -5.87
CA ALA A 250 29.82 11.79 -5.47
C ALA A 250 29.53 12.14 -4.00
N HIS A 251 28.31 11.91 -3.53
CA HIS A 251 27.88 12.32 -2.20
C HIS A 251 28.00 11.22 -1.13
N GLY A 252 28.06 9.94 -1.51
CA GLY A 252 28.05 8.82 -0.56
C GLY A 252 28.96 7.65 -0.93
N ALA A 253 30.09 7.92 -1.60
CA ALA A 253 31.11 6.91 -1.89
C ALA A 253 31.62 6.22 -0.61
N ALA A 254 31.82 6.97 0.47
CA ALA A 254 32.45 6.50 1.71
C ALA A 254 33.79 5.77 1.44
N GLY A 255 34.61 6.33 0.54
CA GLY A 255 35.90 5.77 0.13
C GLY A 255 35.83 4.59 -0.85
N ARG A 256 34.64 4.16 -1.29
CA ARG A 256 34.49 3.10 -2.31
C ARG A 256 34.79 3.63 -3.71
N ALA A 257 35.55 2.85 -4.47
CA ALA A 257 35.75 3.10 -5.90
C ALA A 257 34.42 3.09 -6.67
N GLU A 258 34.36 3.83 -7.77
CA GLU A 258 33.24 3.79 -8.70
C GLU A 258 33.17 2.38 -9.31
N ASP A 259 32.01 1.74 -9.21
CA ASP A 259 31.77 0.38 -9.69
C ASP A 259 30.49 0.36 -10.52
N MET A 260 30.51 1.10 -11.63
CA MET A 260 29.38 1.22 -12.53
C MET A 260 29.16 -0.11 -13.27
N PRO A 261 27.94 -0.70 -13.24
CA PRO A 261 27.67 -1.95 -13.95
C PRO A 261 28.00 -1.85 -15.44
N PRO A 262 28.54 -2.87 -16.11
CA PRO A 262 28.86 -2.85 -17.55
C PRO A 262 27.65 -2.52 -18.43
N ALA A 263 27.88 -2.04 -19.66
CA ALA A 263 26.82 -1.59 -20.56
C ALA A 263 25.75 -2.67 -20.86
N ALA A 264 26.14 -3.95 -20.94
CA ALA A 264 25.22 -5.08 -21.14
C ALA A 264 24.22 -5.25 -19.99
N ASP A 265 24.67 -5.04 -18.74
CA ASP A 265 23.84 -5.16 -17.56
C ASP A 265 22.90 -3.94 -17.43
N ARG A 266 23.35 -2.75 -17.82
CA ARG A 266 22.51 -1.54 -17.87
C ARG A 266 21.39 -1.67 -18.89
N LEU A 267 21.64 -2.31 -20.04
CA LEU A 267 20.59 -2.65 -21.01
C LEU A 267 19.57 -3.64 -20.43
N THR A 268 20.03 -4.65 -19.68
CA THR A 268 19.14 -5.61 -19.01
C THR A 268 18.32 -4.95 -17.90
N MET A 269 18.93 -4.05 -17.13
CA MET A 269 18.25 -3.23 -16.12
C MET A 269 17.17 -2.36 -16.77
N ALA A 270 17.47 -1.66 -17.87
CA ALA A 270 16.50 -0.83 -18.58
C ALA A 270 15.30 -1.65 -19.09
N ARG A 271 15.55 -2.85 -19.64
CA ARG A 271 14.47 -3.80 -20.01
C ARG A 271 13.59 -4.17 -18.82
N ARG A 272 14.18 -4.43 -17.65
CA ARG A 272 13.43 -4.72 -16.41
C ARG A 272 12.62 -3.52 -15.95
N VAL A 273 13.18 -2.32 -15.95
CA VAL A 273 12.47 -1.07 -15.64
C VAL A 273 11.27 -0.87 -16.56
N ARG A 274 11.42 -1.08 -17.88
CA ARG A 274 10.27 -1.05 -18.81
C ARG A 274 9.24 -2.10 -18.47
N GLY A 275 9.67 -3.33 -18.15
CA GLY A 275 8.81 -4.40 -17.68
C GLY A 275 7.99 -3.97 -16.46
N TYR A 276 8.62 -3.40 -15.44
CA TYR A 276 7.94 -2.87 -14.26
C TYR A 276 6.98 -1.74 -14.61
N VAL A 277 7.43 -0.73 -15.34
CA VAL A 277 6.61 0.42 -15.70
C VAL A 277 5.40 0.02 -16.54
N THR A 278 5.48 -1.01 -17.38
CA THR A 278 4.37 -1.47 -18.23
C THR A 278 3.42 -2.43 -17.51
N THR A 279 3.94 -3.33 -16.66
CA THR A 279 3.15 -4.34 -15.92
C THR A 279 2.58 -3.82 -14.60
N SER A 280 3.20 -2.79 -14.00
CA SER A 280 2.65 -2.17 -12.81
C SER A 280 1.39 -1.37 -13.17
N THR A 281 0.25 -1.79 -12.63
CA THR A 281 -0.79 -0.86 -12.23
C THR A 281 -0.13 0.04 -11.18
N SER A 282 0.08 1.33 -11.48
CA SER A 282 0.85 2.26 -10.64
C SER A 282 0.56 2.09 -9.13
N PRO A 283 1.59 1.92 -8.27
CA PRO A 283 1.41 1.90 -6.81
C PRO A 283 1.31 3.30 -6.20
N VAL A 284 1.59 4.34 -6.98
CA VAL A 284 1.37 5.73 -6.60
C VAL A 284 -0.14 5.98 -6.74
N TYR A 285 -0.77 6.51 -5.69
CA TYR A 285 -2.22 6.66 -5.47
C TYR A 285 -2.98 5.46 -4.90
N LYS A 286 -2.62 5.08 -3.68
CA LYS A 286 -3.64 4.86 -2.65
C LYS A 286 -3.88 6.13 -1.83
N ALA A 287 -4.19 7.23 -2.53
CA ALA A 287 -4.84 8.38 -1.91
C ALA A 287 -6.34 8.28 -2.22
N HIS A 288 -7.10 7.88 -1.20
CA HIS A 288 -8.49 8.25 -0.96
C HIS A 288 -9.43 8.26 -2.18
N SER A 289 -9.76 7.08 -2.69
CA SER A 289 -11.18 6.81 -2.95
C SER A 289 -11.66 5.85 -1.88
N THR A 290 -12.30 6.40 -0.86
CA THR A 290 -13.25 5.63 -0.05
C THR A 290 -14.39 5.23 -0.98
N SER A 291 -14.18 4.19 -1.80
CA SER A 291 -15.31 3.42 -2.29
C SER A 291 -15.88 2.75 -1.04
N GLU A 292 -16.85 3.41 -0.41
CA GLU A 292 -17.63 2.83 0.66
C GLU A 292 -18.12 1.47 0.16
N LYS A 293 -17.55 0.40 0.74
CA LYS A 293 -17.95 -0.96 0.37
C LYS A 293 -19.44 -1.05 0.67
N ALA A 294 -20.24 -1.29 -0.37
CA ALA A 294 -21.69 -1.44 -0.28
C ALA A 294 -22.08 -2.24 0.96
N THR A 295 -23.00 -1.72 1.78
CA THR A 295 -23.41 -2.36 3.05
C THR A 295 -23.96 -3.77 2.82
N SER A 296 -24.05 -4.62 3.86
CA SER A 296 -24.57 -5.98 3.67
C SER A 296 -26.02 -5.97 3.17
N SER A 297 -26.82 -4.99 3.56
CA SER A 297 -28.18 -4.73 3.06
C SER A 297 -28.17 -4.30 1.60
N GLU A 298 -27.29 -3.39 1.18
CA GLU A 298 -27.12 -3.00 -0.24
C GLU A 298 -26.64 -4.17 -1.10
N ARG A 299 -25.69 -4.98 -0.62
CA ARG A 299 -25.26 -6.20 -1.30
C ARG A 299 -26.40 -7.21 -1.40
N LYS A 300 -27.24 -7.32 -0.38
CA LYS A 300 -28.44 -8.19 -0.37
C LYS A 300 -29.53 -7.65 -1.29
N ALA A 301 -29.68 -6.32 -1.41
CA ALA A 301 -30.59 -5.65 -2.34
C ALA A 301 -30.14 -5.80 -3.79
N LEU A 302 -28.84 -5.63 -4.08
CA LEU A 302 -28.23 -5.92 -5.38
C LEU A 302 -28.32 -7.41 -5.73
N ALA A 303 -28.04 -8.30 -4.78
CA ALA A 303 -28.18 -9.74 -4.98
C ALA A 303 -29.65 -10.14 -5.19
N THR A 304 -30.62 -9.49 -4.54
CA THR A 304 -32.05 -9.74 -4.77
C THR A 304 -32.55 -9.14 -6.08
N LEU A 305 -32.02 -8.00 -6.54
CA LEU A 305 -32.26 -7.45 -7.88
C LEU A 305 -31.65 -8.34 -8.97
N GLY A 306 -30.41 -8.81 -8.79
CA GLY A 306 -29.77 -9.80 -9.65
C GLY A 306 -30.52 -11.14 -9.65
N ARG A 307 -31.05 -11.56 -8.50
CA ARG A 307 -31.89 -12.76 -8.36
C ARG A 307 -33.28 -12.58 -8.97
N ARG A 308 -33.90 -11.40 -8.87
CA ARG A 308 -35.17 -11.07 -9.56
C ARG A 308 -34.97 -10.98 -11.07
N GLY A 309 -33.87 -10.39 -11.53
CA GLY A 309 -33.45 -10.41 -12.93
C GLY A 309 -33.25 -11.84 -13.43
N GLY A 310 -32.50 -12.66 -12.68
CA GLY A 310 -32.31 -14.08 -12.98
C GLY A 310 -33.61 -14.89 -12.97
N LYS A 311 -34.53 -14.63 -12.04
CA LYS A 311 -35.87 -15.25 -12.01
C LYS A 311 -36.71 -14.82 -13.19
N LYS A 312 -36.73 -13.53 -13.55
CA LYS A 312 -37.47 -13.02 -14.71
C LYS A 312 -36.89 -13.51 -16.03
N THR A 313 -35.57 -13.65 -16.13
CA THR A 313 -34.88 -14.29 -17.27
C THR A 313 -35.21 -15.78 -17.32
N ALA A 314 -35.23 -16.49 -16.19
CA ALA A 314 -35.60 -17.90 -16.12
C ALA A 314 -37.08 -18.14 -16.44
N GLU A 315 -37.98 -17.27 -15.98
CA GLU A 315 -39.40 -17.26 -16.35
C GLU A 315 -39.56 -17.02 -17.85
N ARG A 316 -38.88 -16.02 -18.43
CA ARG A 316 -38.89 -15.77 -19.88
C ARG A 316 -38.38 -16.96 -20.70
N LEU A 317 -37.33 -17.63 -20.23
CA LEU A 317 -36.82 -18.86 -20.84
C LEU A 317 -37.79 -20.04 -20.73
N LYS A 318 -38.68 -20.05 -19.72
CA LYS A 318 -39.73 -21.07 -19.57
C LYS A 318 -40.96 -20.75 -20.41
N THR A 319 -41.38 -19.50 -20.48
CA THR A 319 -42.59 -19.06 -21.19
C THR A 319 -42.37 -18.97 -22.70
N ASP A 320 -41.17 -18.57 -23.14
CA ASP A 320 -40.81 -18.50 -24.55
C ASP A 320 -39.37 -19.01 -24.78
N PRO A 321 -39.17 -20.34 -24.81
CA PRO A 321 -37.86 -20.95 -24.94
C PRO A 321 -37.21 -20.74 -26.31
N ASN A 322 -38.01 -20.39 -27.31
CA ASN A 322 -37.59 -20.26 -28.72
C ASN A 322 -37.62 -18.81 -29.22
N GLY A 323 -38.07 -17.85 -28.42
CA GLY A 323 -38.04 -16.43 -28.78
C GLY A 323 -36.63 -15.87 -28.94
N ASP A 324 -36.52 -14.77 -29.66
CA ASP A 324 -35.26 -14.14 -30.06
C ASP A 324 -34.31 -13.89 -28.88
N TYR A 325 -34.85 -13.49 -27.73
CA TYR A 325 -34.07 -13.29 -26.52
C TYR A 325 -33.46 -14.60 -25.99
N ALA A 326 -34.25 -15.69 -25.94
CA ALA A 326 -33.80 -16.99 -25.48
C ALA A 326 -32.74 -17.59 -26.43
N GLN A 327 -32.95 -17.45 -27.73
CA GLN A 327 -31.99 -17.89 -28.75
C GLN A 327 -30.67 -17.12 -28.67
N ALA A 328 -30.72 -15.79 -28.56
CA ALA A 328 -29.52 -14.96 -28.40
C ALA A 328 -28.73 -15.31 -27.12
N GLN A 329 -29.39 -15.60 -26.00
CA GLN A 329 -28.69 -16.04 -24.78
C GLN A 329 -28.09 -17.45 -24.93
N ARG A 330 -28.80 -18.38 -25.58
CA ARG A 330 -28.27 -19.72 -25.89
C ARG A 330 -27.06 -19.66 -26.82
N GLN A 331 -27.08 -18.80 -27.83
CA GLN A 331 -25.94 -18.57 -28.73
C GLN A 331 -24.73 -18.03 -27.97
N LYS A 332 -24.91 -16.98 -27.15
CA LYS A 332 -23.85 -16.44 -26.29
C LYS A 332 -23.26 -17.48 -25.35
N LEU A 333 -24.11 -18.30 -24.73
CA LEU A 333 -23.67 -19.38 -23.85
C LEU A 333 -22.91 -20.47 -24.63
N ALA A 334 -23.38 -20.83 -25.83
CA ALA A 334 -22.73 -21.79 -26.71
C ALA A 334 -21.35 -21.30 -27.15
N GLU A 335 -21.22 -20.02 -27.55
CA GLU A 335 -19.94 -19.40 -27.89
C GLU A 335 -18.98 -19.37 -26.70
N ALA A 336 -19.47 -18.97 -25.52
CA ALA A 336 -18.66 -18.98 -24.30
C ALA A 336 -18.17 -20.41 -23.95
N ASN A 337 -19.04 -21.41 -24.09
CA ASN A 337 -18.67 -22.80 -23.87
C ASN A 337 -17.68 -23.32 -24.92
N LYS A 338 -17.82 -22.93 -26.19
CA LYS A 338 -16.83 -23.22 -27.24
C LYS A 338 -15.46 -22.63 -26.88
N ARG A 339 -15.40 -21.35 -26.47
CA ARG A 339 -14.15 -20.69 -26.06
C ARG A 339 -13.51 -21.38 -24.85
N ARG A 340 -14.30 -21.74 -23.82
CA ARG A 340 -13.80 -22.48 -22.65
C ARG A 340 -13.25 -23.86 -23.02
N LYS A 341 -13.93 -24.57 -23.93
CA LYS A 341 -13.46 -25.88 -24.42
C LYS A 341 -12.13 -25.74 -25.15
N LEU A 342 -11.97 -24.73 -26.00
CA LEU A 342 -10.72 -24.46 -26.72
C LEU A 342 -9.58 -24.14 -25.74
N ALA A 343 -9.78 -23.21 -24.80
CA ALA A 343 -8.78 -22.87 -23.79
C ALA A 343 -8.40 -24.08 -22.90
N GLY A 344 -9.37 -24.92 -22.55
CA GLY A 344 -9.14 -26.17 -21.81
C GLY A 344 -8.32 -27.19 -22.59
N ASN A 345 -8.56 -27.32 -23.90
CA ASN A 345 -7.78 -28.19 -24.78
C ASN A 345 -6.35 -27.68 -24.96
N GLU A 346 -6.18 -26.37 -25.17
CA GLU A 346 -4.86 -25.72 -25.27
C GLU A 346 -4.04 -25.92 -23.98
N THR A 347 -4.67 -25.76 -22.83
CA THR A 347 -4.02 -26.01 -21.52
C THR A 347 -3.64 -27.48 -21.36
N ARG A 348 -4.53 -28.41 -21.77
CA ARG A 348 -4.23 -29.85 -21.75
C ARG A 348 -3.05 -30.21 -22.65
N ALA A 349 -2.96 -29.62 -23.84
CA ALA A 349 -1.85 -29.84 -24.77
C ALA A 349 -0.52 -29.35 -24.17
N ARG A 350 -0.51 -28.17 -23.53
CA ARG A 350 0.67 -27.66 -22.82
C ARG A 350 1.11 -28.56 -21.68
N VAL A 351 0.16 -29.07 -20.89
CA VAL A 351 0.45 -30.04 -19.81
C VAL A 351 1.08 -31.32 -20.37
N LEU A 352 0.57 -31.85 -21.49
CA LEU A 352 1.14 -33.02 -22.15
C LEU A 352 2.56 -32.76 -22.66
N ALA A 353 2.79 -31.62 -23.31
CA ALA A 353 4.09 -31.25 -23.86
C ALA A 353 5.17 -31.19 -22.78
N VAL A 354 4.88 -30.52 -21.66
CA VAL A 354 5.79 -30.44 -20.50
C VAL A 354 6.03 -31.82 -19.90
N TYR A 355 4.97 -32.61 -19.70
CA TYR A 355 5.08 -33.95 -19.14
C TYR A 355 5.96 -34.87 -20.01
N ALA A 356 5.73 -34.88 -21.33
CA ALA A 356 6.45 -35.73 -22.26
C ALA A 356 7.92 -35.28 -22.44
N ALA A 357 8.18 -33.97 -22.47
CA ALA A 357 9.52 -33.43 -22.58
C ALA A 357 10.40 -33.84 -21.39
N GLU A 358 9.89 -33.71 -20.15
CA GLU A 358 10.67 -34.10 -18.97
C GLU A 358 10.87 -35.62 -18.90
N LEU A 359 9.83 -36.40 -19.22
CA LEU A 359 9.92 -37.85 -19.22
C LEU A 359 10.98 -38.33 -20.23
N ALA A 360 11.05 -37.70 -21.41
CA ALA A 360 12.07 -37.99 -22.41
C ALA A 360 13.48 -37.59 -21.99
N GLN A 361 13.64 -36.48 -21.25
CA GLN A 361 14.95 -35.98 -20.83
C GLN A 361 15.51 -36.72 -19.60
N THR A 362 14.65 -37.07 -18.64
CA THR A 362 15.07 -37.55 -17.31
C THR A 362 14.62 -38.96 -16.98
N GLY A 363 13.74 -39.55 -17.80
CA GLY A 363 13.09 -40.82 -17.51
C GLY A 363 12.08 -40.76 -16.35
N LYS A 364 11.77 -39.57 -15.81
CA LYS A 364 10.87 -39.40 -14.67
C LYS A 364 9.70 -38.47 -15.00
N ALA A 365 8.50 -38.90 -14.64
CA ALA A 365 7.28 -38.13 -14.82
C ALA A 365 7.18 -36.96 -13.83
N LEU A 366 6.86 -35.76 -14.34
CA LEU A 366 6.60 -34.59 -13.49
C LEU A 366 5.32 -34.77 -12.65
N THR A 367 5.39 -34.30 -11.41
CA THR A 367 4.20 -34.17 -10.57
C THR A 367 3.36 -32.98 -11.04
N GLY A 368 2.02 -33.04 -10.88
CA GLY A 368 1.16 -31.91 -11.23
C GLY A 368 1.42 -30.62 -10.45
N ALA A 369 2.16 -30.69 -9.32
CA ALA A 369 2.64 -29.50 -8.62
C ALA A 369 3.79 -28.81 -9.40
N ALA A 370 4.71 -29.59 -9.97
CA ALA A 370 5.80 -29.07 -10.79
C ALA A 370 5.27 -28.48 -12.10
N ILE A 371 4.42 -29.22 -12.80
CA ILE A 371 3.76 -28.75 -14.04
C ILE A 371 2.93 -27.48 -13.78
N GLY A 372 2.25 -27.41 -12.64
CA GLY A 372 1.50 -26.21 -12.26
C GLY A 372 2.39 -24.97 -12.11
N ARG A 373 3.57 -25.12 -11.50
CA ARG A 373 4.55 -24.02 -11.38
C ARG A 373 5.10 -23.59 -12.72
N GLU A 374 5.44 -24.54 -13.58
CA GLU A 374 6.03 -24.27 -14.89
C GLU A 374 5.05 -23.58 -15.85
N LEU A 375 3.79 -24.02 -15.87
CA LEU A 375 2.76 -23.48 -16.75
C LEU A 375 1.95 -22.32 -16.14
N GLY A 376 2.24 -21.92 -14.89
CA GLY A 376 1.49 -20.88 -14.19
C GLY A 376 0.02 -21.25 -13.90
N ILE A 377 -0.30 -22.54 -13.80
CA ILE A 377 -1.65 -23.05 -13.51
C ILE A 377 -1.72 -23.70 -12.12
N THR A 378 -2.91 -23.77 -11.54
CA THR A 378 -3.06 -24.41 -10.22
C THR A 378 -2.73 -25.91 -10.27
N ARG A 379 -2.18 -26.45 -9.18
CA ARG A 379 -1.94 -27.90 -9.02
C ARG A 379 -3.21 -28.73 -9.32
N LYS A 380 -4.38 -28.24 -8.91
CA LYS A 380 -5.67 -28.90 -9.14
C LYS A 380 -5.99 -28.99 -10.63
N THR A 381 -5.77 -27.90 -11.37
CA THR A 381 -5.96 -27.85 -12.83
C THR A 381 -4.98 -28.77 -13.55
N ALA A 382 -3.70 -28.73 -13.18
CA ALA A 382 -2.69 -29.63 -13.74
C ALA A 382 -3.05 -31.10 -13.52
N ASN A 383 -3.41 -31.49 -12.29
CA ASN A 383 -3.83 -32.85 -11.96
C ASN A 383 -5.09 -33.29 -12.74
N ALA A 384 -6.06 -32.41 -12.95
CA ALA A 384 -7.24 -32.71 -13.73
C ALA A 384 -6.90 -32.99 -15.20
N HIS A 385 -5.96 -32.23 -15.78
CA HIS A 385 -5.47 -32.48 -17.14
C HIS A 385 -4.65 -33.76 -17.24
N LEU A 386 -3.74 -34.03 -16.29
CA LEU A 386 -3.01 -35.29 -16.24
C LEU A 386 -3.95 -36.50 -16.14
N ARG A 387 -4.97 -36.43 -15.27
CA ARG A 387 -5.98 -37.49 -15.17
C ARG A 387 -6.72 -37.68 -16.50
N ALA A 388 -7.10 -36.60 -17.17
CA ALA A 388 -7.75 -36.69 -18.48
C ALA A 388 -6.82 -37.28 -19.55
N LEU A 389 -5.52 -36.98 -19.51
CA LEU A 389 -4.53 -37.53 -20.44
C LEU A 389 -4.32 -39.04 -20.21
N ARG A 390 -4.30 -39.50 -18.95
CA ARG A 390 -4.28 -40.93 -18.59
C ARG A 390 -5.48 -41.69 -19.12
N VAL A 391 -6.68 -41.11 -18.94
CA VAL A 391 -7.93 -41.73 -19.43
C VAL A 391 -7.91 -41.92 -20.94
N VAL A 392 -7.24 -41.03 -21.69
CA VAL A 392 -7.11 -41.11 -23.15
C VAL A 392 -5.86 -41.90 -23.57
N GLY A 393 -5.07 -42.43 -22.63
CA GLY A 393 -3.89 -43.26 -22.90
C GLY A 393 -2.69 -42.51 -23.47
N LEU A 394 -2.61 -41.18 -23.28
CA LEU A 394 -1.50 -40.37 -23.77
C LEU A 394 -0.31 -40.30 -22.80
N ILE A 395 -0.52 -40.68 -21.54
CA ILE A 395 0.48 -40.76 -20.48
C ILE A 395 0.12 -41.90 -19.52
N ASP A 396 1.11 -42.41 -18.79
CA ASP A 396 0.94 -43.49 -17.80
C ASP A 396 0.38 -43.01 -16.43
#